data_AF-A0A0A1ITZ0-F1
#
_entry.id   AF-A0A0A1ITZ0-F1
#
_cell.length_a   1.000
_cell.length_b   1.000
_cell.length_c   1.000
_cell.angle_alpha   90.00
_cell.angle_beta   90.00
_cell.angle_gamma   90.00
#
_symmetry.space_group_name_H-M   'P 1'
#
loop_
_entity.id
_entity.type
_entity.pdbx_description
1 polymer ?
#
loop_
_entity_poly.entity_id
_entity_poly.type
_entity_poly.pdbx_seq_one_letter_code
_entity_poly.pdbx_strand_id
1 'polypeptide(L)'
;TKRGCMPARYSSSATFGSKSMELALWNGFNPVFNMQIGPKTGDPAKMTFEELADAVVEQYKVIHWEAVKIRNMARAIEEIQGRPHLSATYEECVEKGIN
;
A
#
# COMPACT_ATOMS: atom_id res chain seq x y z
N THR A 1 -0.77 9.50 23.98
CA THR A 1 0.10 8.32 24.25
C THR A 1 1.55 8.76 24.08
N LYS A 2 2.49 8.23 24.87
CA LYS A 2 3.90 8.63 24.78
C LYS A 2 4.50 8.50 23.37
N ARG A 3 4.03 7.52 22.58
CA ARG A 3 4.51 7.23 21.21
C ARG A 3 3.56 7.67 20.08
N GLY A 4 2.58 8.52 20.38
CA GLY A 4 1.63 9.08 19.42
C GLY A 4 0.65 8.11 18.74
N CYS A 5 0.00 8.60 17.67
CA CYS A 5 -0.90 7.84 16.80
C CYS A 5 -0.10 6.90 15.89
N MET A 6 -0.71 5.76 15.52
CA MET A 6 -0.17 4.60 14.78
C MET A 6 1.35 4.61 14.53
N PRO A 7 2.13 3.69 15.14
CA PRO A 7 3.57 3.68 14.98
C PRO A 7 3.97 3.72 13.50
N ALA A 8 5.00 4.50 13.18
CA ALA A 8 5.47 4.87 11.84
C ALA A 8 5.79 3.69 10.88
N ARG A 9 5.55 2.44 11.27
CA ARG A 9 5.78 1.23 10.48
C ARG A 9 4.53 0.70 9.78
N TYR A 10 3.35 1.28 9.98
CA TYR A 10 2.19 0.87 9.20
C TYR A 10 2.27 1.48 7.79
N SER A 11 2.06 0.66 6.77
CA SER A 11 2.08 1.05 5.37
C SER A 11 1.12 2.21 5.07
N SER A 12 0.09 2.42 5.92
CA SER A 12 -0.99 3.41 5.74
C SER A 12 -1.52 3.41 4.30
N SER A 13 -1.45 2.25 3.65
CA SER A 13 -1.95 2.02 2.31
C SER A 13 -3.01 0.94 2.41
N ALA A 14 -4.16 1.23 1.82
CA ALA A 14 -5.24 0.28 1.69
C ALA A 14 -5.08 -0.45 0.36
N THR A 15 -4.48 -1.63 0.38
CA THR A 15 -4.52 -2.55 -0.76
C THR A 15 -5.68 -3.52 -0.56
N PHE A 16 -6.72 -3.41 -1.40
CA PHE A 16 -7.89 -4.26 -1.29
C PHE A 16 -7.67 -5.60 -2.00
N GLY A 17 -7.84 -6.71 -1.28
CA GLY A 17 -7.73 -8.05 -1.85
C GLY A 17 -8.72 -8.31 -2.98
N SER A 18 -9.91 -7.69 -2.94
CA SER A 18 -10.89 -7.72 -4.03
C SER A 18 -10.33 -7.15 -5.34
N LYS A 19 -9.49 -6.11 -5.26
CA LYS A 19 -8.86 -5.54 -6.46
C LYS A 19 -7.80 -6.47 -7.04
N SER A 20 -7.03 -7.15 -6.19
CA SER A 20 -6.08 -8.17 -6.62
C SER A 20 -6.78 -9.35 -7.30
N MET A 21 -7.96 -9.75 -6.81
CA MET A 21 -8.81 -10.75 -7.46
C MET A 21 -9.29 -10.31 -8.84
N GLU A 22 -9.79 -9.07 -8.95
CA GLU A 22 -10.17 -8.51 -10.25
C GLU A 22 -8.99 -8.55 -11.22
N LEU A 23 -7.81 -8.10 -10.80
CA LEU A 23 -6.64 -8.09 -11.67
C LEU A 23 -6.19 -9.50 -12.06
N ALA A 24 -6.27 -10.50 -11.17
CA ALA A 24 -5.97 -11.88 -11.54
C ALA A 24 -6.94 -12.39 -12.62
N LEU A 25 -8.24 -12.09 -12.48
CA LEU A 25 -9.28 -12.45 -13.44
C LEU A 25 -9.20 -11.70 -14.78
N TRP A 26 -8.50 -10.57 -14.82
CA TRP A 26 -8.29 -9.78 -16.03
C TRP A 26 -6.84 -9.84 -16.53
N ASN A 27 -6.06 -10.82 -16.08
CA ASN A 27 -4.66 -11.00 -16.47
C ASN A 27 -3.81 -9.71 -16.29
N GLY A 28 -4.02 -9.04 -15.16
CA GLY A 28 -3.40 -7.78 -14.74
C GLY A 28 -3.97 -6.52 -15.40
N PHE A 29 -4.92 -6.64 -16.32
CA PHE A 29 -5.55 -5.50 -16.97
C PHE A 29 -6.65 -4.91 -16.09
N ASN A 30 -6.71 -3.59 -15.99
CA ASN A 30 -7.81 -2.90 -15.32
C ASN A 30 -8.78 -2.33 -16.36
N PRO A 31 -10.01 -2.86 -16.47
CA PRO A 31 -10.96 -2.42 -17.50
C PRO A 31 -11.53 -1.02 -17.24
N VAL A 32 -11.54 -0.54 -15.98
CA VAL A 32 -12.06 0.81 -15.64
C VAL A 32 -11.11 1.90 -16.10
N PHE A 33 -9.80 1.68 -15.95
CA PHE A 33 -8.76 2.63 -16.37
C PHE A 33 -8.20 2.33 -17.76
N ASN A 34 -8.64 1.24 -18.39
CA ASN A 34 -8.19 0.78 -19.70
C ASN A 34 -6.66 0.66 -19.79
N MET A 35 -6.02 0.14 -18.74
CA MET A 35 -4.56 0.07 -18.64
C MET A 35 -4.08 -1.22 -17.95
N GLN A 36 -2.87 -1.65 -18.32
CA GLN A 36 -2.18 -2.73 -17.62
C GLN A 36 -1.64 -2.19 -16.29
N ILE A 37 -2.24 -2.63 -15.18
CA ILE A 37 -1.83 -2.24 -13.82
C ILE A 37 -0.95 -3.32 -13.20
N GLY A 38 -1.44 -4.55 -13.25
CA GLY A 38 -0.81 -5.70 -12.64
C GLY A 38 0.05 -6.50 -13.62
N PRO A 39 0.90 -7.42 -13.15
CA PRO A 39 1.58 -8.38 -14.00
C PRO A 39 0.58 -9.26 -14.77
N LYS A 40 1.00 -9.79 -15.91
CA LYS A 40 0.23 -10.80 -16.66
C LYS A 40 0.42 -12.17 -16.00
N THR A 41 -0.58 -12.60 -15.22
CA THR A 41 -0.57 -13.86 -14.48
C THR A 41 -1.10 -15.06 -15.27
N GLY A 42 -1.66 -14.84 -16.46
CA GLY A 42 -2.18 -15.89 -17.35
C GLY A 42 -3.70 -15.78 -17.61
N ASP A 43 -4.23 -16.73 -18.37
CA ASP A 43 -5.67 -16.83 -18.66
C ASP A 43 -6.39 -17.55 -17.51
N PRO A 44 -7.25 -16.86 -16.74
CA PRO A 44 -7.90 -17.45 -15.57
C PRO A 44 -8.91 -18.55 -15.94
N ALA A 45 -9.42 -18.59 -17.18
CA ALA A 45 -10.32 -19.65 -17.62
C ALA A 45 -9.61 -21.02 -17.76
N LYS A 46 -8.28 -21.02 -17.72
CA LYS A 46 -7.44 -22.22 -17.81
C LYS A 46 -6.76 -22.59 -16.49
N MET A 47 -7.00 -21.84 -15.41
CA MET A 47 -6.35 -22.03 -14.11
C MET A 47 -7.18 -22.94 -13.20
N THR A 48 -6.50 -23.71 -12.35
CA THR A 48 -7.13 -24.29 -11.15
C THR A 48 -7.41 -23.21 -10.11
N PHE A 49 -8.12 -23.57 -9.04
CA PHE A 49 -8.36 -22.66 -7.93
C PHE A 49 -7.05 -22.22 -7.26
N GLU A 50 -6.11 -23.14 -7.07
CA GLU A 50 -4.81 -22.88 -6.46
C GLU A 50 -3.96 -21.93 -7.34
N GLU A 51 -3.92 -22.19 -8.64
CA GLU A 51 -3.22 -21.33 -9.60
C GLU A 51 -3.82 -19.92 -9.64
N LEU A 52 -5.15 -19.80 -9.55
CA LEU A 52 -5.81 -18.51 -9.44
C LEU A 52 -5.49 -17.83 -8.11
N ALA A 53 -5.47 -18.55 -6.99
CA ALA A 53 -5.11 -17.99 -5.68
C ALA A 53 -3.67 -17.45 -5.68
N ASP A 54 -2.73 -18.19 -6.29
CA ASP A 54 -1.35 -17.75 -6.46
C ASP A 54 -1.26 -16.50 -7.36
N ALA A 55 -2.05 -16.46 -8.44
CA ALA A 55 -2.17 -15.26 -9.28
C ALA A 55 -2.67 -14.05 -8.48
N VAL A 56 -3.69 -14.20 -7.62
CA VAL A 56 -4.19 -13.12 -6.74
C VAL A 56 -3.09 -12.62 -5.80
N VAL A 57 -2.35 -13.55 -5.18
CA VAL A 57 -1.25 -13.21 -4.29
C VAL A 57 -0.16 -12.45 -5.04
N GLU A 58 0.15 -12.83 -6.27
CA GLU A 58 1.14 -12.14 -7.08
C GLU A 58 0.69 -10.71 -7.47
N GLN A 59 -0.58 -10.53 -7.84
CA GLN A 59 -1.16 -9.20 -8.04
C GLN A 59 -1.05 -8.35 -6.76
N TYR A 60 -1.35 -8.93 -5.60
CA TYR A 60 -1.26 -8.23 -4.32
C TYR A 60 0.17 -7.77 -4.00
N LYS A 61 1.19 -8.63 -4.19
CA LYS A 61 2.59 -8.27 -3.92
C LYS A 61 3.03 -7.03 -4.69
N VAL A 62 2.73 -6.97 -5.99
CA VAL A 62 3.13 -5.85 -6.85
C VAL A 62 2.43 -4.56 -6.42
N ILE A 63 1.11 -4.60 -6.27
CA ILE A 63 0.33 -3.40 -5.91
C ILE A 63 0.70 -2.90 -4.52
N HIS A 64 0.89 -3.82 -3.56
CA HIS A 64 1.27 -3.45 -2.20
C HIS A 64 2.69 -2.87 -2.16
N TRP A 65 3.61 -3.39 -2.98
CA TRP A 65 4.95 -2.82 -3.12
C TRP A 65 4.92 -1.39 -3.66
N GLU A 66 4.13 -1.12 -4.69
CA GLU A 66 3.93 0.24 -5.20
C GLU A 66 3.41 1.19 -4.11
N ALA A 67 2.43 0.73 -3.32
CA ALA A 67 1.86 1.52 -2.25
C ALA A 67 2.87 1.82 -1.12
N VAL A 68 3.71 0.84 -0.75
CA VAL A 68 4.81 1.04 0.21
C VAL A 68 5.84 2.04 -0.31
N LYS A 69 6.21 1.99 -1.60
CA LYS A 69 7.11 2.98 -2.20
C LYS A 69 6.53 4.39 -2.09
N ILE A 70 5.26 4.57 -2.41
CA ILE A 70 4.58 5.88 -2.29
C ILE A 70 4.59 6.36 -0.84
N ARG A 71 4.30 5.50 0.14
CA ARG A 71 4.36 5.88 1.56
C ARG A 71 5.76 6.30 1.99
N ASN A 72 6.79 5.60 1.52
CA ASN A 72 8.19 5.92 1.80
C ASN A 72 8.57 7.30 1.23
N MET A 73 8.16 7.60 0.00
CA MET A 73 8.38 8.92 -0.60
C MET A 73 7.63 10.02 0.18
N ALA A 74 6.37 9.77 0.57
CA ALA A 74 5.61 10.71 1.38
C ALA A 74 6.29 10.99 2.73
N ARG A 75 6.93 10.00 3.37
CA ARG A 75 7.68 10.21 4.61
C ARG A 75 8.85 11.18 4.45
N ALA A 76 9.62 11.04 3.37
CA ALA A 76 10.72 11.97 3.11
C ALA A 76 10.24 13.42 2.97
N ILE A 77 9.03 13.63 2.44
CA ILE A 77 8.40 14.96 2.37
C ILE A 77 7.88 15.41 3.75
N GLU A 78 7.28 14.50 4.54
CA GLU A 78 6.80 14.79 5.89
C GLU A 78 7.94 15.20 6.85
N GLU A 79 9.15 14.69 6.66
CA GLU A 79 10.33 15.12 7.43
C GLU A 79 10.72 16.58 7.16
N ILE A 80 10.41 17.08 5.96
CA ILE A 80 10.62 18.49 5.58
C ILE A 80 9.43 19.34 6.02
N GLN A 81 8.21 18.83 5.82
CA GLN A 81 6.97 19.51 6.18
C GLN A 81 6.57 19.19 7.61
N GLY A 82 7.13 19.94 8.54
CA GLY A 82 6.82 19.82 9.95
C GLY A 82 5.32 19.99 10.25
N ARG A 83 4.83 19.26 11.26
CA ARG A 83 3.43 19.25 11.72
C ARG A 83 3.31 19.75 13.15
N PRO A 84 3.64 21.03 13.44
CA PRO A 84 3.81 21.53 14.82
C PRO A 84 2.56 21.35 15.70
N HIS A 85 1.36 21.51 15.14
CA HIS A 85 0.13 21.27 15.88
C HIS A 85 -0.02 19.81 16.31
N LEU A 86 0.32 18.85 15.44
CA LEU A 86 0.29 17.41 15.77
C LEU A 86 1.42 17.06 16.74
N SER A 87 2.64 17.53 16.50
CA SER A 87 3.80 17.29 17.37
C SER A 87 3.54 17.82 18.80
N ALA A 88 2.84 18.95 18.96
CA ALA A 88 2.46 19.48 20.28
C ALA A 88 1.48 18.58 21.06
N THR A 89 0.81 17.63 20.39
CA THR A 89 -0.10 16.66 21.04
C THR A 89 0.62 15.38 21.51
N TYR A 90 1.92 15.25 21.25
CA TYR A 90 2.70 14.05 21.59
C TYR A 90 3.79 14.34 22.61
N GLU A 91 3.77 13.62 23.74
CA GLU A 91 4.73 13.79 24.84
C GLU A 91 6.19 13.62 24.37
N GLU A 92 6.49 12.63 23.52
CA GLU A 92 7.86 12.41 23.02
C GLU A 92 8.36 13.56 22.15
N CYS A 93 7.48 14.17 21.33
CA CYS A 93 7.83 15.33 20.51
C CYS A 93 8.18 16.54 21.37
N VAL A 94 7.41 16.78 22.44
CA VAL A 94 7.66 17.86 23.40
C VAL A 94 8.93 17.60 24.22
N GLU A 95 9.13 16.38 24.72
CA GLU A 95 10.31 16.00 25.53
C GLU A 95 11.62 16.09 24.74
N LYS A 96 11.61 15.71 23.45
CA LYS A 96 12.82 15.60 22.63
C LYS A 96 13.03 16.75 21.64
N GLY A 97 12.05 17.65 21.51
CA GLY A 97 12.09 18.73 20.51
C GLY A 97 12.08 18.21 19.07
N ILE A 98 11.39 17.08 18.84
CA ILE A 98 11.29 16.47 17.51
C ILE A 98 9.94 16.79 16.87
N ASN A 99 9.92 16.88 15.54
CA ASN A 99 8.69 17.03 14.78
C ASN A 99 8.04 15.68 14.49
#